data_AF-X1C8W8-F1
#
_entry.id   AF-X1C8W8-F1
#
_cell.length_a   1.000
_cell.length_b   1.000
_cell.length_c   1.000
_cell.angle_alpha   90.00
_cell.angle_beta   90.00
_cell.angle_gamma   90.00
#
_symmetry.space_group_name_H-M   'P 1'
#
loop_
_entity.id
_entity.type
_entity.pdbx_description
1 polymer ?
#
loop_
_entity_poly.entity_id
_entity_poly.type
_entity_poly.pdbx_seq_one_letter_code
_entity_poly.pdbx_strand_id
1 'polypeptide(L)'
;MIDYLQKANHYFAKGNENFANGDYLNSIKDLIYAEQIFSTHGNNENAANSLYILSIVYSKIGQLDQSFKITKQAYFAFKNLKDNEK
;
A
#
# COMPACT_ATOMS: atom_id res chain seq x y z
N MET A 1 19.72 -11.81 3.73
CA MET A 1 18.28 -11.67 4.05
C MET A 1 17.84 -10.20 3.93
N ILE A 2 18.25 -9.49 2.87
CA ILE A 2 18.03 -8.04 2.63
C ILE A 2 17.16 -7.80 1.36
N ASP A 3 17.01 -8.82 0.52
CA ASP A 3 16.43 -8.70 -0.82
C ASP A 3 14.95 -8.29 -0.83
N TYR A 4 14.13 -8.85 0.07
CA TYR A 4 12.69 -8.57 0.07
C TYR A 4 12.38 -7.12 0.45
N LEU A 5 13.12 -6.52 1.41
CA LEU A 5 12.86 -5.16 1.87
C LEU A 5 13.27 -4.15 0.80
N GLN A 6 14.42 -4.37 0.15
CA GLN A 6 14.86 -3.52 -0.96
C GLN A 6 13.86 -3.62 -2.12
N LYS A 7 13.39 -4.82 -2.45
CA LYS A 7 12.38 -5.05 -3.49
C LYS A 7 11.04 -4.40 -3.16
N ALA A 8 10.53 -4.54 -1.93
CA ALA A 8 9.29 -3.94 -1.48
C ALA A 8 9.36 -2.40 -1.52
N ASN A 9 10.45 -1.84 -0.99
CA ASN A 9 10.70 -0.40 -1.01
C ASN A 9 10.81 0.13 -2.45
N HIS A 10 11.42 -0.63 -3.35
CA HIS A 10 11.48 -0.26 -4.77
C HIS A 10 10.09 -0.15 -5.39
N TYR A 11 9.24 -1.17 -5.23
CA TYR A 11 7.86 -1.12 -5.73
C TYR A 11 7.03 -0.03 -5.05
N PHE A 12 7.21 0.17 -3.74
CA PHE A 12 6.52 1.23 -3.02
C PHE A 12 6.89 2.62 -3.55
N ALA A 13 8.18 2.89 -3.72
CA ALA A 13 8.67 4.16 -4.26
C ALA A 13 8.17 4.38 -5.69
N LYS A 14 8.26 3.35 -6.53
CA LYS A 14 7.77 3.41 -7.92
C LYS A 14 6.26 3.61 -8.00
N GLY A 15 5.50 2.98 -7.11
CA GLY A 15 4.06 3.17 -7.01
C GLY A 15 3.68 4.62 -6.64
N ASN A 16 4.45 5.24 -5.75
CA ASN A 16 4.31 6.66 -5.41
C ASN A 16 4.70 7.59 -6.55
N GLU A 17 5.79 7.30 -7.25
CA GLU A 17 6.23 8.06 -8.42
C GLU A 17 5.18 8.01 -9.54
N ASN A 18 4.68 6.82 -9.87
CA ASN A 18 3.59 6.64 -10.83
C ASN A 18 2.34 7.41 -10.41
N PHE A 19 2.00 7.42 -9.11
CA PHE A 19 0.88 8.20 -8.61
C PHE A 19 1.08 9.70 -8.83
N ALA A 20 2.26 10.23 -8.50
CA ALA A 20 2.59 11.63 -8.70
C ALA A 20 2.54 12.04 -10.18
N ASN A 21 2.92 11.13 -11.08
CA ASN A 21 2.90 11.32 -12.53
C ASN A 21 1.50 11.10 -13.15
N GLY A 22 0.49 10.71 -12.37
CA GLY A 22 -0.85 10.41 -12.86
C GLY A 22 -1.00 9.05 -13.55
N ASP A 23 0.04 8.21 -13.54
CA ASP A 23 -0.01 6.82 -14.02
C ASP A 23 -0.65 5.91 -12.95
N TYR A 24 -1.96 6.06 -12.79
CA TYR A 24 -2.70 5.40 -11.73
C TYR A 24 -2.71 3.87 -11.87
N LEU A 25 -2.68 3.33 -13.09
CA LEU A 25 -2.70 1.88 -13.32
C LEU A 25 -1.39 1.22 -12.89
N ASN A 26 -0.25 1.79 -13.26
CA ASN A 26 1.04 1.26 -12.81
C ASN A 26 1.26 1.55 -11.32
N SER A 27 0.75 2.67 -10.80
CA SER A 27 0.74 2.93 -9.36
C SER A 27 0.01 1.84 -8.57
N ILE A 28 -1.22 1.48 -8.98
CA ILE A 28 -2.00 0.40 -8.36
C ILE A 28 -1.21 -0.90 -8.36
N LYS A 29 -0.65 -1.29 -9.51
CA LYS A 29 0.12 -2.52 -9.64
C LYS A 29 1.31 -2.54 -8.68
N ASP A 30 2.13 -1.49 -8.68
CA ASP A 30 3.34 -1.44 -7.87
C ASP A 30 3.02 -1.38 -6.37
N LEU A 31 1.96 -0.66 -5.96
CA LEU A 31 1.52 -0.61 -4.56
C LEU A 31 0.97 -1.95 -4.04
N ILE A 32 0.25 -2.71 -4.87
CA ILE A 32 -0.20 -4.08 -4.51
C ILE A 32 1.01 -5.02 -4.32
N TYR A 33 2.00 -4.94 -5.21
CA TYR A 33 3.22 -5.74 -5.06
C TYR A 33 3.99 -5.38 -3.79
N ALA A 34 4.12 -4.10 -3.48
CA ALA A 34 4.77 -3.63 -2.26
C ALA A 34 4.04 -4.12 -1.01
N GLU A 35 2.71 -3.92 -0.95
CA GLU A 35 1.85 -4.37 0.15
C GLU A 35 2.02 -5.87 0.42
N GLN A 36 1.94 -6.69 -0.63
CA GLN A 36 2.03 -8.13 -0.50
C GLN A 36 3.39 -8.58 0.04
N ILE A 37 4.50 -7.98 -0.42
CA ILE A 37 5.83 -8.32 0.08
C ILE A 37 5.97 -7.89 1.54
N PHE A 38 5.58 -6.65 1.88
CA PHE A 38 5.64 -6.15 3.25
C PHE A 38 4.82 -7.03 4.20
N SER A 39 3.59 -7.35 3.85
CA SER A 39 2.67 -8.20 4.62
C SER A 39 3.24 -9.61 4.82
N THR A 40 3.75 -10.24 3.76
CA THR A 40 4.34 -11.60 3.82
C THR A 40 5.53 -11.67 4.77
N HIS A 41 6.27 -10.58 4.97
CA HIS A 41 7.47 -10.53 5.81
C HIS A 41 7.25 -9.82 7.14
N GLY A 42 5.99 -9.56 7.52
CA GLY A 42 5.63 -8.98 8.82
C GLY A 42 5.90 -7.48 8.95
N ASN A 43 6.24 -6.78 7.86
CA ASN A 43 6.37 -5.32 7.84
C ASN A 43 4.98 -4.67 7.71
N ASN A 44 4.18 -4.83 8.77
CA ASN A 44 2.77 -4.47 8.78
C ASN A 44 2.54 -2.95 8.63
N GLU A 45 3.49 -2.11 9.09
CA GLU A 45 3.42 -0.66 8.93
C GLU A 45 3.50 -0.24 7.45
N ASN A 46 4.49 -0.75 6.71
CA ASN A 46 4.62 -0.41 5.30
C ASN A 46 3.54 -1.08 4.43
N ALA A 47 3.03 -2.23 4.84
CA ALA A 47 1.84 -2.82 4.22
C ALA A 47 0.61 -1.91 4.39
N ALA A 48 0.36 -1.41 5.60
CA ALA A 48 -0.72 -0.47 5.88
C ALA A 48 -0.59 0.85 5.10
N ASN A 49 0.62 1.40 5.01
CA ASN A 49 0.90 2.57 4.18
C ASN A 49 0.64 2.32 2.69
N SER A 50 1.04 1.15 2.17
CA SER A 50 0.79 0.78 0.78
C SER A 50 -0.72 0.70 0.48
N LEU A 51 -1.51 0.12 1.39
CA LEU A 51 -2.98 0.10 1.29
C LEU A 51 -3.58 1.51 1.33
N TYR A 52 -3.08 2.38 2.20
CA TYR A 52 -3.60 3.75 2.30
C TYR A 52 -3.40 4.53 0.99
N ILE A 53 -2.21 4.46 0.40
CA ILE A 53 -1.93 5.15 -0.86
C ILE A 53 -2.76 4.53 -1.98
N LEU A 54 -2.87 3.19 -2.01
CA LEU A 54 -3.71 2.49 -2.97
C LEU A 54 -5.18 2.93 -2.92
N SER A 55 -5.74 3.21 -1.73
CA SER A 55 -7.11 3.69 -1.62
C SER A 55 -7.30 5.09 -2.18
N ILE A 56 -6.30 5.97 -2.04
CA ILE A 56 -6.27 7.30 -2.64
C ILE A 56 -6.22 7.17 -4.17
N VAL A 57 -5.37 6.30 -4.70
CA VAL A 57 -5.26 6.07 -6.16
C VAL A 57 -6.59 5.59 -6.73
N TYR A 58 -7.24 4.61 -6.10
CA TYR A 58 -8.58 4.16 -6.51
C TYR A 58 -9.62 5.28 -6.47
N SER A 59 -9.57 6.14 -5.46
CA SER A 59 -10.46 7.31 -5.38
C SER A 59 -10.23 8.28 -6.54
N LYS A 60 -8.97 8.53 -6.92
CA LYS A 60 -8.61 9.45 -8.01
C LYS A 60 -9.10 9.00 -9.38
N ILE A 61 -9.21 7.70 -9.60
CA ILE A 61 -9.74 7.13 -10.85
C ILE A 61 -11.25 6.83 -10.80
N GLY A 62 -11.95 7.28 -9.76
CA GLY A 62 -13.39 7.09 -9.61
C GLY A 62 -13.84 5.68 -9.23
N GLN A 63 -12.92 4.78 -8.88
CA GLN A 63 -13.23 3.43 -8.40
C GLN A 63 -13.54 3.47 -6.89
N LEU A 64 -14.69 4.06 -6.55
CA LEU A 64 -15.06 4.36 -5.17
C LEU A 64 -15.30 3.10 -4.32
N ASP A 65 -15.86 2.03 -4.90
CA ASP A 65 -16.09 0.77 -4.18
C ASP A 65 -14.76 0.12 -3.75
N GLN A 66 -13.79 0.09 -4.66
CA GLN A 66 -12.43 -0.38 -4.39
C GLN A 66 -11.75 0.51 -3.37
N SER A 67 -11.82 1.84 -3.54
CA SER A 67 -11.25 2.79 -2.60
C SER A 67 -11.81 2.60 -1.19
N PHE A 68 -13.13 2.41 -1.03
CA PHE A 68 -13.76 2.17 0.26
C PHE A 68 -13.31 0.84 0.87
N LYS A 69 -13.24 -0.23 0.07
CA LYS A 69 -12.75 -1.54 0.53
C LYS A 69 -11.30 -1.44 1.03
N ILE A 70 -10.41 -0.84 0.25
CA ILE A 70 -9.00 -0.71 0.60
C ILE A 70 -8.80 0.24 1.78
N THR A 71 -9.57 1.33 1.86
CA THR A 71 -9.54 2.24 3.03
C THR A 71 -9.87 1.50 4.32
N LYS A 72 -10.87 0.61 4.30
CA LYS A 72 -11.19 -0.23 5.47
C LYS A 72 -10.03 -1.16 5.84
N GLN A 73 -9.37 -1.77 4.86
CA GLN A 73 -8.20 -2.62 5.11
C GLN A 73 -7.05 -1.83 5.74
N ALA A 74 -6.72 -0.65 5.19
CA ALA A 74 -5.70 0.23 5.74
C ALA A 74 -6.03 0.65 7.19
N TYR A 75 -7.28 1.04 7.45
CA TYR A 75 -7.75 1.41 8.79
C TYR A 75 -7.54 0.27 9.80
N PHE A 76 -7.97 -0.95 9.47
CA PHE A 76 -7.79 -2.09 10.38
C PHE A 76 -6.32 -2.45 10.57
N ALA A 77 -5.49 -2.35 9.52
CA ALA A 77 -4.05 -2.58 9.63
C ALA A 77 -3.40 -1.59 10.61
N PHE A 78 -3.68 -0.28 10.48
CA PHE A 78 -3.16 0.72 11.41
C PHE A 78 -3.71 0.57 12.82
N LYS A 79 -4.99 0.21 12.96
CA LYS A 79 -5.58 -0.05 14.27
C LYS A 79 -4.87 -1.20 14.99
N ASN A 80 -4.63 -2.31 14.28
CA ASN A 80 -3.95 -3.47 14.84
C ASN A 80 -2.50 -3.14 15.24
N LEU A 81 -1.79 -2.33 14.47
CA LEU A 81 -0.45 -1.85 14.84
C LEU A 81 -0.47 -1.10 16.18
N LYS A 82 -1.37 -0.12 16.31
CA LYS A 82 -1.53 0.68 17.53
C LYS A 82 -1.91 -0.16 18.76
N ASP A 83 -2.72 -1.20 18.56
CA ASP A 83 -3.13 -2.08 19.66
C ASP A 83 -1.99 -3.05 20.08
N ASN A 84 -1.06 -3.39 19.18
CA ASN A 84 0.12 -4.23 19.46
C ASN A 84 1.31 -3.46 20.07
N GLU A 85 1.27 -2.13 20.09
CA GLU A 85 2.32 -1.27 20.70
C GLU A 85 2.10 -1.02 22.21
N LYS A 86 1.03 -1.57 22.80
CA LYS A 86 0.67 -1.43 24.22
C LYS A 86 1.14 -2.61 25.06
#